data_AF-A0A2S9FTU9-F1
#
_entry.id   AF-A0A2S9FTU9-F1
#
_cell.length_a   1.000
_cell.length_b   1.000
_cell.length_c   1.000
_cell.angle_alpha   90.00
_cell.angle_beta   90.00
_cell.angle_gamma   90.00
#
_symmetry.space_group_name_H-M   'P 1'
#
loop_
_entity.id
_entity.type
_entity.pdbx_description
1 polymer ?
#
loop_
_entity_poly.entity_id
_entity_poly.type
_entity_poly.pdbx_seq_one_letter_code
_entity_poly.pdbx_strand_id
1 'polypeptide(L)'
;AMTSDVLGAVVPGAVAEVITGTEEAELSFRGAVGELDPAAAPFVVVDLGGGSTEVVLGSADVVAGYSADIGCVRLTERCLRSDPPTDD
;
A
#
# COMPACT_ATOMS: atom_id res chain seq x y z
N ALA A 1 4.36 -13.38 -18.67
CA ALA A 1 3.37 -12.49 -18.04
C ALA A 1 4.14 -11.62 -17.07
N MET A 2 3.85 -10.32 -16.99
CA MET A 2 4.75 -9.35 -16.35
C MET A 2 5.26 -9.78 -14.96
N THR A 3 4.41 -10.39 -14.12
CA THR A 3 4.78 -10.91 -12.80
C THR A 3 5.81 -12.04 -12.82
N SER A 4 5.76 -12.96 -13.78
CA SER A 4 6.76 -14.01 -13.96
C SER A 4 8.01 -13.51 -14.66
N ASP A 5 7.86 -12.57 -15.60
CA ASP A 5 8.96 -12.07 -16.42
C ASP A 5 9.93 -11.21 -15.58
N VAL A 6 9.40 -10.35 -14.71
CA VAL A 6 10.21 -9.47 -13.84
C VAL A 6 10.83 -10.23 -12.67
N LEU A 7 10.05 -11.01 -11.92
CA LEU A 7 10.58 -11.75 -10.77
C LEU A 7 11.49 -12.92 -11.18
N GLY A 8 11.22 -13.56 -12.31
CA GLY A 8 12.06 -14.62 -12.86
C GLY A 8 13.50 -14.20 -13.15
N ALA A 9 13.73 -12.91 -13.40
CA ALA A 9 15.07 -12.35 -13.56
C ALA A 9 15.88 -12.28 -12.25
N VAL A 10 15.20 -12.25 -11.10
CA VAL A 10 15.82 -12.22 -9.76
C VAL A 10 15.85 -13.62 -9.14
N VAL A 11 14.74 -14.37 -9.23
CA VAL A 11 14.59 -15.71 -8.68
C VAL A 11 14.00 -16.64 -9.75
N PRO A 12 14.77 -17.59 -10.30
CA PRO A 12 14.30 -18.49 -11.35
C PRO A 12 13.03 -19.26 -10.94
N GLY A 13 11.99 -19.18 -11.78
CA GLY A 13 10.71 -19.85 -11.56
C GLY A 13 9.74 -19.10 -10.63
N ALA A 14 10.13 -17.95 -10.06
CA ALA A 14 9.23 -17.15 -9.24
C ALA A 14 8.17 -16.40 -10.06
N VAL A 15 6.99 -16.23 -9.48
CA VAL A 15 5.87 -15.49 -10.05
C VAL A 15 5.23 -14.68 -8.93
N ALA A 16 5.06 -13.35 -9.13
CA ALA A 16 4.28 -12.54 -8.20
C ALA A 16 2.79 -12.85 -8.31
N GLU A 17 2.15 -12.91 -7.16
CA GLU A 17 0.71 -12.76 -7.03
C GLU A 17 0.34 -11.28 -7.03
N VAL A 18 -0.65 -10.90 -7.84
CA VAL A 18 -1.23 -9.55 -7.80
C VAL A 18 -2.47 -9.63 -6.91
N ILE A 19 -2.33 -9.13 -5.69
CA ILE A 19 -3.43 -9.05 -4.74
C ILE A 19 -4.33 -7.84 -5.02
N THR A 20 -5.54 -7.86 -4.47
CA THR A 20 -6.43 -6.70 -4.53
C THR A 20 -5.99 -5.62 -3.54
N GLY A 21 -6.36 -4.36 -3.77
CA GLY A 21 -6.09 -3.29 -2.80
C GLY A 21 -6.73 -3.52 -1.42
N THR A 22 -7.86 -4.24 -1.36
CA THR A 22 -8.48 -4.66 -0.09
C THR A 22 -7.59 -5.67 0.65
N GLU A 23 -7.04 -6.64 -0.08
CA GLU A 23 -6.15 -7.64 0.50
C GLU A 23 -4.81 -7.03 0.96
N GLU A 24 -4.26 -6.09 0.17
CA GLU A 24 -3.08 -5.30 0.56
C GLU A 24 -3.35 -4.53 1.85
N ALA A 25 -4.47 -3.81 1.93
CA ALA A 25 -4.89 -3.08 3.12
C ALA A 25 -4.97 -3.98 4.38
N GLU A 26 -5.56 -5.17 4.27
CA GLU A 26 -5.67 -6.14 5.37
C GLU A 26 -4.31 -6.72 5.81
N LEU A 27 -3.43 -7.00 4.85
CA LEU A 27 -2.07 -7.50 5.11
C LEU A 27 -1.21 -6.40 5.78
N SER A 28 -1.21 -5.18 5.24
CA SER A 28 -0.48 -4.04 5.79
C SER A 28 -0.97 -3.67 7.19
N PHE A 29 -2.29 -3.68 7.44
CA PHE A 29 -2.83 -3.44 8.77
C PHE A 29 -2.30 -4.44 9.79
N ARG A 30 -2.40 -5.76 9.50
CA ARG A 30 -1.91 -6.82 10.39
C ARG A 30 -0.42 -6.71 10.65
N GLY A 31 0.38 -6.40 9.63
CA GLY A 31 1.81 -6.19 9.76
C GLY A 31 2.15 -4.98 10.65
N ALA A 32 1.42 -3.88 10.49
CA ALA A 32 1.68 -2.63 11.20
C ALA A 32 1.27 -2.66 12.68
N VAL A 33 0.17 -3.33 13.02
CA VAL A 33 -0.35 -3.34 14.41
C VAL A 33 0.05 -4.59 15.22
N GLY A 34 0.62 -5.61 14.56
CA GLY A 34 0.87 -6.92 15.18
C GLY A 34 1.75 -6.91 16.43
N GLU A 35 2.61 -5.90 16.59
CA GLU A 35 3.48 -5.72 17.77
C GLU A 35 3.04 -4.59 18.72
N LEU A 36 1.93 -3.91 18.42
CA LEU A 36 1.39 -2.84 19.25
C LEU A 36 0.51 -3.42 20.38
N ASP A 37 0.39 -2.69 21.49
CA ASP A 37 -0.51 -3.07 22.59
C ASP A 37 -1.98 -3.06 22.09
N PRO A 38 -2.68 -4.20 22.08
CA PRO A 38 -4.08 -4.27 21.62
C PRO A 38 -5.03 -3.36 22.40
N ALA A 39 -4.69 -2.98 23.64
CA ALA A 39 -5.50 -2.07 24.44
C ALA A 39 -5.52 -0.62 23.89
N ALA A 40 -4.58 -0.26 23.00
CA ALA A 40 -4.53 1.05 22.35
C ALA A 40 -5.43 1.15 21.11
N ALA A 41 -6.06 0.04 20.70
CA ALA A 41 -7.00 0.01 19.59
C ALA A 41 -8.27 0.87 19.89
N PRO A 42 -8.98 1.37 18.86
CA PRO A 42 -8.78 1.09 17.43
C PRO A 42 -7.59 1.85 16.82
N PHE A 43 -6.91 1.19 15.89
CA PHE A 43 -5.84 1.77 15.10
C PHE A 43 -6.34 2.24 13.74
N VAL A 44 -5.76 3.32 13.26
CA VAL A 44 -5.82 3.71 11.84
C VAL A 44 -4.43 3.54 11.27
N VAL A 45 -4.29 2.63 10.30
CA VAL A 45 -3.06 2.45 9.53
C VAL A 45 -3.22 3.18 8.22
N VAL A 46 -2.21 3.99 7.88
CA VAL A 46 -2.08 4.65 6.58
C VAL A 46 -0.83 4.10 5.93
N ASP A 47 -1.00 3.30 4.89
CA ASP A 47 0.10 2.79 4.07
C ASP A 47 0.22 3.68 2.84
N LEU A 48 1.33 4.40 2.69
CA LEU A 48 1.57 5.32 1.60
C LEU A 48 2.55 4.68 0.62
N GLY A 49 2.00 4.13 -0.47
CA GLY A 49 2.76 3.55 -1.55
C GLY A 49 3.11 4.54 -2.67
N GLY A 50 3.70 4.00 -3.74
CA GLY A 50 4.00 4.76 -4.95
C GLY A 50 2.77 5.02 -5.82
N GLY A 51 1.90 4.01 -5.97
CA GLY A 51 0.74 4.04 -6.85
C GLY A 51 -0.61 4.15 -6.13
N SER A 52 -0.71 3.64 -4.91
CA SER A 52 -1.90 3.59 -4.06
C SER A 52 -1.57 4.01 -2.63
N THR A 53 -2.63 4.26 -1.85
CA THR A 53 -2.56 4.58 -0.43
C THR A 53 -3.75 3.94 0.26
N GLU A 54 -3.48 3.10 1.25
CA GLU A 54 -4.47 2.35 1.99
C GLU A 54 -4.74 3.06 3.32
N VAL A 55 -6.03 3.20 3.66
CA VAL A 55 -6.48 3.69 4.96
C VAL A 55 -7.33 2.62 5.62
N VAL A 56 -6.87 2.10 6.75
CA VAL A 56 -7.46 0.93 7.39
C VAL A 56 -7.72 1.20 8.86
N LEU A 57 -8.97 1.04 9.28
CA LEU A 57 -9.42 1.10 10.66
C LEU A 57 -9.60 -0.33 11.19
N GLY A 58 -9.02 -0.64 12.34
CA GLY A 58 -9.19 -1.96 12.94
C GLY A 58 -8.77 -2.04 14.40
N SER A 59 -9.03 -3.20 15.01
CA SER A 59 -8.51 -3.57 16.34
C SER A 59 -7.76 -4.89 16.24
N ALA A 60 -8.35 -5.99 16.70
CA ALA A 60 -7.86 -7.34 16.42
C ALA A 60 -8.11 -7.73 14.96
N ASP A 61 -9.24 -7.28 14.41
CA ASP A 61 -9.66 -7.48 13.03
C ASP A 61 -9.86 -6.12 12.34
N VAL A 62 -9.79 -6.13 11.01
CA VAL A 62 -10.12 -4.95 10.18
C VAL A 62 -11.61 -4.66 10.27
N VAL A 63 -11.95 -3.41 10.60
CA VAL A 63 -13.32 -2.90 10.65
C VAL A 63 -13.70 -2.26 9.31
N ALA A 64 -12.78 -1.50 8.72
CA ALA A 64 -12.96 -0.88 7.41
C ALA A 64 -11.60 -0.65 6.75
N GLY A 65 -11.54 -0.81 5.43
CA GLY A 65 -10.35 -0.54 4.63
C GLY A 65 -10.73 0.11 3.31
N TYR A 66 -9.90 1.03 2.84
CA TYR A 66 -10.02 1.64 1.51
C TYR A 66 -8.64 1.77 0.88
N SER A 67 -8.51 1.32 -0.35
CA SER A 67 -7.32 1.56 -1.19
C SER A 67 -7.64 2.68 -2.17
N ALA A 68 -6.96 3.81 -2.00
CA ALA A 68 -7.08 4.96 -2.86
C ALA A 68 -6.03 4.87 -3.97
N ASP A 69 -6.43 5.20 -5.19
CA ASP A 69 -5.59 5.22 -6.38
C ASP A 69 -4.65 6.47 -6.43
N ILE A 70 -3.95 6.74 -5.33
CA ILE A 70 -3.07 7.88 -5.06
C ILE A 70 -1.78 7.41 -4.37
N GLY A 71 -0.61 7.93 -4.75
CA GLY A 71 0.66 7.57 -4.11
C GLY A 71 1.77 8.53 -4.53
N CYS A 72 2.95 8.44 -3.91
CA CYS A 72 4.00 9.43 -4.12
C CYS A 72 4.51 9.51 -5.57
N VAL A 73 4.69 8.36 -6.24
CA VAL A 73 5.10 8.30 -7.66
C VAL A 73 3.97 8.82 -8.54
N ARG A 74 2.74 8.33 -8.33
CA ARG A 74 1.58 8.72 -9.11
C ARG A 74 1.29 10.23 -9.01
N LEU A 75 1.43 10.82 -7.83
CA LEU A 75 1.28 12.26 -7.62
C LEU A 75 2.42 13.04 -8.28
N THR A 76 3.66 12.59 -8.13
CA THR A 76 4.81 13.24 -8.77
C THR A 76 4.63 13.28 -10.29
N GLU A 77 4.32 12.15 -10.92
CA GLU A 77 4.17 12.06 -12.37
C GLU A 77 2.95 12.82 -12.91
N ARG A 78 1.83 12.85 -12.16
CA ARG A 78 0.58 13.47 -12.65
C ARG A 78 0.46 14.95 -12.31
N CYS A 79 1.03 15.39 -11.20
CA CYS A 79 0.79 16.72 -10.63
C CYS A 79 2.07 17.59 -10.56
N LEU A 80 3.25 17.02 -10.33
CA LEU A 80 4.48 17.79 -10.11
C LEU A 80 5.29 17.89 -11.42
N ARG A 81 4.97 18.90 -12.25
CA ARG A 81 5.54 19.04 -13.61
C ARG A 81 6.91 19.71 -13.66
N SER A 82 7.36 20.29 -12.55
CA SER A 82 8.63 21.01 -12.44
C SER A 82 9.35 20.64 -11.14
N ASP A 83 10.65 20.95 -11.11
CA ASP A 83 11.49 20.79 -9.93
C ASP A 83 12.17 22.14 -9.61
N PRO A 84 11.78 22.85 -8.53
CA PRO A 84 10.74 22.46 -7.58
C PRO A 84 9.32 22.56 -8.18
N PRO A 85 8.32 21.92 -7.57
CA PRO A 85 6.93 22.08 -7.97
C PRO A 85 6.48 23.54 -7.85
N THR A 86 5.63 23.99 -8.78
CA THR A 86 4.93 25.28 -8.72
C THR A 86 3.62 25.15 -7.96
N ASP A 87 3.05 26.28 -7.51
CA ASP A 87 1.76 26.32 -6.82
C ASP A 87 0.54 26.04 -7.74
N ASP A 88 0.75 26.06 -9.06
CA ASP A 88 -0.25 25.88 -10.13
C ASP A 88 -0.37 24.43 -10.66
#